data_AF-A0A9E1U949-F1
#
_entry.id   AF-A0A9E1U949-F1
#
_cell.length_a   1.000
_cell.length_b   1.000
_cell.length_c   1.000
_cell.angle_alpha   90.00
_cell.angle_beta   90.00
_cell.angle_gamma   90.00
#
_symmetry.space_group_name_H-M   'P 1'
#
loop_
_entity.id
_entity.type
_entity.pdbx_description
1 polymer ?
#
loop_
_entity_poly.entity_id
_entity_poly.type
_entity_poly.pdbx_seq_one_letter_code
_entity_poly.pdbx_strand_id
1 'polypeptide(L)'
;MAQRLPWSALQSWLQQLKMLELLATTDTLRQTLLQLSDQAFHTPDWEPWRKHAGFAQTAILPDQQLLGEQRQVLLWVNSLLPFFLAYARQHGELEPLLCRLLLVLPPEPENRYTRFLRQRLFALEAPAFPLSNCSMQQGMLQLAKDFCHNFHQGCHRCELVTLLQEGTSQPLP
;
A
#
# COMPACT_ATOMS: atom_id res chain seq x y z
N MET A 1 10.71 17.35 -21.05
CA MET A 1 10.92 16.09 -21.80
C MET A 1 10.38 14.96 -20.95
N ALA A 2 9.18 14.46 -21.27
CA ALA A 2 8.62 13.30 -20.58
C ALA A 2 9.43 12.07 -21.02
N GLN A 3 10.21 11.48 -20.11
CA GLN A 3 10.84 10.20 -20.35
C GLN A 3 9.72 9.17 -20.57
N ARG A 4 9.56 8.71 -21.80
CA ARG A 4 8.62 7.63 -22.13
C ARG A 4 9.11 6.40 -21.37
N LEU A 5 8.29 5.87 -20.47
CA LEU A 5 8.52 4.57 -19.85
C LEU A 5 8.86 3.56 -20.96
N PRO A 6 9.88 2.70 -20.77
CA PRO A 6 10.20 1.69 -21.76
C PRO A 6 8.96 0.80 -21.93
N TRP A 7 8.39 0.88 -23.13
CA TRP A 7 7.10 0.25 -23.48
C TRP A 7 7.07 -1.25 -23.12
N SER A 8 8.21 -1.94 -23.25
CA SER A 8 8.38 -3.33 -22.86
C SER A 8 8.13 -3.60 -21.37
N ALA A 9 8.57 -2.72 -20.48
CA ALA A 9 8.35 -2.87 -19.04
C ALA A 9 6.88 -2.68 -18.68
N LEU A 10 6.23 -1.67 -19.25
CA LEU A 10 4.80 -1.43 -19.05
C LEU A 10 3.97 -2.64 -19.53
N GLN A 11 4.27 -3.17 -20.72
CA GLN A 11 3.59 -4.35 -21.25
C GLN A 11 3.76 -5.58 -20.35
N SER A 12 4.96 -5.81 -19.84
CA SER A 12 5.25 -6.91 -18.92
C SER A 12 4.40 -6.81 -17.64
N TRP A 13 4.35 -5.63 -17.03
CA TRP A 13 3.50 -5.40 -15.85
C TRP A 13 2.01 -5.56 -16.13
N LEU A 14 1.52 -5.06 -17.27
CA LEU A 14 0.12 -5.21 -17.66
C LEU A 14 -0.25 -6.69 -17.85
N GLN A 15 0.62 -7.47 -18.50
CA GLN A 15 0.42 -8.91 -18.65
C GLN A 15 0.35 -9.63 -17.29
N GLN A 16 1.27 -9.28 -16.40
CA GLN A 16 1.30 -9.79 -15.03
C GLN A 16 0.03 -9.45 -14.24
N LEU A 17 -0.45 -8.20 -14.29
CA LEU A 17 -1.69 -7.77 -13.65
C LEU A 17 -2.89 -8.55 -14.20
N LYS A 18 -2.99 -8.72 -15.52
CA LYS A 18 -4.06 -9.51 -16.15
C LYS A 18 -4.04 -10.98 -15.68
N MET A 19 -2.87 -11.56 -15.43
CA MET A 19 -2.78 -12.91 -14.84
C MET A 19 -3.32 -12.96 -13.40
N LEU A 20 -3.10 -11.91 -12.61
CA LEU A 20 -3.62 -11.82 -11.23
C LEU A 20 -5.15 -11.70 -11.19
N GLU A 21 -5.77 -11.11 -12.22
CA GLU A 21 -7.23 -10.96 -12.31
C GLU A 21 -7.97 -12.31 -12.26
N LEU A 22 -7.37 -13.34 -12.87
CA LEU A 22 -7.91 -14.69 -12.97
C LEU A 22 -7.93 -15.43 -11.62
N LEU A 23 -7.25 -14.92 -10.60
CA LEU A 23 -7.19 -15.55 -9.29
C LEU A 23 -8.49 -15.31 -8.51
N ALA A 24 -9.14 -16.41 -8.14
CA ALA A 24 -10.46 -16.40 -7.52
C ALA A 24 -10.45 -16.02 -6.03
N THR A 25 -9.43 -16.41 -5.26
CA THR A 25 -9.42 -16.23 -3.79
C THR A 25 -8.46 -15.12 -3.34
N THR A 26 -8.82 -14.46 -2.24
CA THR A 26 -8.05 -13.38 -1.62
C THR A 26 -6.65 -13.84 -1.18
N ASP A 27 -6.56 -15.03 -0.59
CA ASP A 27 -5.28 -15.57 -0.08
C ASP A 27 -4.31 -15.94 -1.20
N THR A 28 -4.82 -16.60 -2.25
CA THR A 28 -3.98 -16.95 -3.42
C THR A 28 -3.53 -15.70 -4.16
N LEU A 29 -4.41 -14.70 -4.27
CA LEU A 29 -4.07 -13.40 -4.84
C LEU A 29 -2.97 -12.70 -4.04
N ARG A 30 -3.06 -12.66 -2.71
CA ARG A 30 -2.02 -12.09 -1.84
C ARG A 30 -0.68 -12.80 -2.03
N GLN A 31 -0.66 -14.12 -1.91
CA GLN A 31 0.57 -14.89 -2.02
C GLN A 31 1.23 -14.72 -3.39
N THR A 32 0.44 -14.80 -4.46
CA THR A 32 0.95 -14.63 -5.84
C THR A 32 1.46 -13.20 -6.06
N LEU A 33 0.78 -12.19 -5.53
CA LEU A 33 1.23 -10.80 -5.59
C LEU A 33 2.58 -10.60 -4.88
N LEU A 34 2.78 -11.19 -3.70
CA LEU A 34 4.05 -11.11 -2.98
C LEU A 34 5.18 -11.84 -3.71
N GLN A 35 4.90 -13.01 -4.29
CA GLN A 35 5.87 -13.73 -5.12
C GLN A 35 6.25 -12.94 -6.39
N LEU A 36 5.26 -12.33 -7.04
CA LEU A 36 5.47 -11.48 -8.20
C LEU A 36 6.32 -10.26 -7.83
N SER A 37 6.09 -9.70 -6.65
CA SER A 37 6.88 -8.59 -6.13
C SER A 37 8.34 -8.99 -5.93
N ASP A 38 8.58 -10.17 -5.35
CA ASP A 38 9.93 -10.66 -5.12
C ASP A 38 10.69 -10.87 -6.43
N GLN A 39 10.02 -11.41 -7.46
CA GLN A 39 10.59 -11.56 -8.81
C GLN A 39 10.84 -10.21 -9.49
N ALA A 40 9.87 -9.30 -9.45
CA ALA A 40 9.96 -8.00 -10.11
C ALA A 40 11.01 -7.08 -9.48
N PHE A 41 11.23 -7.21 -8.16
CA PHE A 41 12.20 -6.44 -7.40
C PHE A 41 13.45 -7.23 -7.05
N HIS A 42 13.70 -8.37 -7.70
CA HIS A 42 14.85 -9.23 -7.42
C HIS A 42 16.17 -8.46 -7.49
N THR A 43 17.06 -8.70 -6.52
CA THR A 43 18.37 -8.04 -6.49
C THR A 43 19.28 -8.67 -7.54
N PRO A 44 19.77 -7.93 -8.56
CA PRO A 44 20.54 -8.51 -9.66
C PRO A 44 21.88 -9.10 -9.23
N ASP A 45 22.31 -10.21 -9.82
CA ASP A 45 23.53 -10.98 -9.43
C ASP A 45 24.83 -10.18 -9.34
N TRP A 46 24.92 -9.12 -10.14
CA TRP A 46 26.08 -8.23 -10.17
C TRP A 46 26.08 -7.17 -9.06
N GLU A 47 25.01 -7.05 -8.26
CA GLU A 47 24.87 -6.02 -7.22
C GLU A 47 25.77 -6.35 -6.01
N PRO A 48 26.86 -5.60 -5.77
CA PRO A 48 27.78 -5.88 -4.68
C PRO A 48 27.13 -5.76 -3.30
N TRP A 49 26.16 -4.87 -3.12
CA TRP A 49 25.53 -4.64 -1.82
C TRP A 49 24.78 -5.86 -1.29
N ARG A 50 24.47 -6.87 -2.12
CA ARG A 50 23.82 -8.12 -1.67
C ARG A 50 24.59 -8.84 -0.56
N LYS A 51 25.92 -8.66 -0.49
CA LYS A 51 26.81 -9.33 0.47
C LYS A 51 27.38 -8.38 1.53
N HIS A 52 26.94 -7.13 1.58
CA HIS A 52 27.51 -6.12 2.47
C HIS A 52 26.47 -5.59 3.45
N ALA A 53 26.79 -5.57 4.75
CA ALA A 53 25.94 -4.95 5.77
C ALA A 53 26.23 -3.46 5.98
N GLY A 54 27.38 -2.96 5.52
CA GLY A 54 27.77 -1.56 5.67
C GLY A 54 29.15 -1.28 5.07
N PHE A 55 29.48 0.00 4.93
CA PHE A 55 30.70 0.46 4.23
C PHE A 55 32.02 -0.01 4.86
N ALA A 56 32.04 -0.28 6.17
CA ALA A 56 33.26 -0.59 6.91
C ALA A 56 33.36 -2.06 7.36
N GLN A 57 32.37 -2.90 7.03
CA GLN A 57 32.40 -4.31 7.40
C GLN A 57 33.22 -5.14 6.41
N THR A 58 34.13 -5.95 6.93
CA THR A 58 34.96 -6.89 6.19
C THR A 58 34.32 -8.28 6.06
N ALA A 59 33.29 -8.57 6.86
CA ALA A 59 32.56 -9.84 6.79
C ALA A 59 31.57 -9.83 5.62
N ILE A 60 31.75 -10.77 4.70
CA ILE A 60 30.86 -10.99 3.56
C ILE A 60 29.62 -11.76 4.06
N LEU A 61 28.44 -11.15 3.91
CA LEU A 61 27.16 -11.78 4.22
C LEU A 61 26.77 -12.80 3.14
N PRO A 62 25.88 -13.77 3.47
CA PRO A 62 25.19 -14.54 2.43
C PRO A 62 24.41 -13.60 1.50
N ASP A 63 24.10 -14.05 0.29
CA ASP A 63 23.32 -13.26 -0.68
C ASP A 63 21.98 -12.84 -0.06
N GLN A 64 21.76 -11.52 -0.02
CA GLN A 64 20.52 -10.94 0.50
C GLN A 64 19.80 -10.14 -0.56
N GLN A 65 18.47 -10.24 -0.50
CA GLN A 65 17.55 -9.39 -1.21
C GLN A 65 17.59 -7.98 -0.58
N LEU A 66 17.99 -6.97 -1.35
CA LEU A 66 18.11 -5.59 -0.84
C LEU A 66 16.76 -4.93 -0.57
N LEU A 67 15.72 -5.35 -1.30
CA LEU A 67 14.34 -4.91 -1.11
C LEU A 67 13.54 -6.03 -0.44
N GLY A 68 13.47 -5.96 0.89
CA GLY A 68 12.58 -6.83 1.66
C GLY A 68 11.10 -6.52 1.43
N GLU A 69 10.23 -7.46 1.82
CA GLU A 69 8.77 -7.39 1.64
C GLU A 69 8.18 -6.02 2.02
N GLN A 70 8.55 -5.48 3.17
CA GLN A 70 8.05 -4.18 3.65
C GLN A 70 8.30 -3.03 2.66
N ARG A 71 9.46 -3.04 1.98
CA ARG A 71 9.77 -2.04 0.95
C ARG A 71 9.02 -2.29 -0.34
N GLN A 72 8.83 -3.55 -0.72
CA GLN A 72 8.03 -3.92 -1.88
C GLN A 72 6.58 -3.47 -1.72
N VAL A 73 5.98 -3.70 -0.54
CA VAL A 73 4.63 -3.21 -0.20
C VAL A 73 4.55 -1.69 -0.31
N LEU A 74 5.53 -0.97 0.22
CA LEU A 74 5.57 0.49 0.13
C LEU A 74 5.60 0.98 -1.33
N LEU A 75 6.35 0.31 -2.21
CA LEU A 75 6.37 0.60 -3.65
C LEU A 75 5.02 0.32 -4.33
N TRP A 76 4.36 -0.78 -3.96
CA TRP A 76 3.02 -1.06 -4.47
C TRP A 76 2.03 0.04 -4.11
N VAL A 77 1.96 0.39 -2.84
CA VAL A 77 0.94 1.30 -2.32
C VAL A 77 1.15 2.73 -2.81
N ASN A 78 2.40 3.21 -2.79
CA ASN A 78 2.69 4.62 -3.11
C ASN A 78 3.02 4.87 -4.58
N SER A 79 3.33 3.84 -5.37
CA SER A 79 3.79 4.02 -6.75
C SER A 79 3.02 3.19 -7.76
N LEU A 80 3.02 1.86 -7.62
CA LEU A 80 2.44 1.00 -8.66
C LEU A 80 0.90 1.10 -8.71
N LEU A 81 0.21 0.99 -7.57
CA LEU A 81 -1.25 1.09 -7.54
C LEU A 81 -1.75 2.44 -8.06
N PRO A 82 -1.25 3.60 -7.60
CA PRO A 82 -1.68 4.90 -8.13
C PRO A 82 -1.39 5.06 -9.62
N PHE A 83 -0.22 4.61 -10.08
CA PHE A 83 0.15 4.66 -11.49
C PHE A 83 -0.79 3.82 -12.36
N PHE A 84 -1.00 2.55 -12.01
CA PHE A 84 -1.87 1.66 -12.78
C PHE A 84 -3.34 2.04 -12.66
N LEU A 85 -3.76 2.65 -11.56
CA LEU A 85 -5.11 3.18 -11.43
C LEU A 85 -5.33 4.36 -12.38
N ALA A 86 -4.37 5.28 -12.46
CA ALA A 86 -4.41 6.38 -13.43
C ALA A 86 -4.43 5.84 -14.88
N TYR A 87 -3.63 4.80 -15.17
CA TYR A 87 -3.65 4.12 -16.46
C TYR A 87 -5.02 3.46 -16.75
N ALA A 88 -5.58 2.72 -15.80
CA ALA A 88 -6.85 2.01 -15.98
C ALA A 88 -8.02 2.97 -16.23
N ARG A 89 -8.01 4.15 -15.60
CA ARG A 89 -9.03 5.18 -15.83
C ARG A 89 -8.99 5.78 -17.23
N GLN A 90 -7.86 5.72 -17.91
CA GLN A 90 -7.70 6.21 -19.29
C GLN A 90 -7.97 5.12 -20.33
N HIS A 91 -7.67 3.85 -20.02
CA HIS A 91 -7.67 2.76 -20.99
C HIS A 91 -8.68 1.63 -20.71
N GLY A 92 -9.36 1.65 -19.56
CA GLY A 92 -10.27 0.61 -19.10
C GLY A 92 -9.55 -0.67 -18.61
N GLU A 93 -10.31 -1.58 -18.00
CA GLU A 93 -9.95 -3.00 -17.73
C GLU A 93 -9.24 -3.37 -16.41
N LEU A 94 -8.59 -2.46 -15.67
CA LEU A 94 -7.82 -2.87 -14.46
C LEU A 94 -8.33 -2.33 -13.12
N GLU A 95 -9.23 -1.35 -13.11
CA GLU A 95 -9.67 -0.69 -11.88
C GLU A 95 -10.27 -1.66 -10.84
N PRO A 96 -11.15 -2.62 -11.21
CA PRO A 96 -11.66 -3.60 -10.24
C PRO A 96 -10.56 -4.47 -9.61
N LEU A 97 -9.58 -4.91 -10.41
CA LEU A 97 -8.43 -5.66 -9.89
C LEU A 97 -7.61 -4.79 -8.94
N LEU A 98 -7.29 -3.55 -9.30
CA LEU A 98 -6.47 -2.66 -8.48
C LEU A 98 -7.13 -2.38 -7.12
N CYS A 99 -8.46 -2.20 -7.10
CA CYS A 99 -9.23 -2.11 -5.86
C CYS A 99 -9.13 -3.41 -5.02
N ARG A 100 -9.22 -4.59 -5.65
CA ARG A 100 -9.00 -5.87 -4.96
C ARG A 100 -7.58 -5.97 -4.41
N LEU A 101 -6.56 -5.56 -5.16
CA LEU A 101 -5.17 -5.57 -4.71
C LEU A 101 -4.98 -4.71 -3.45
N LEU A 102 -5.62 -3.55 -3.37
CA LEU A 102 -5.59 -2.69 -2.18
C LEU A 102 -6.18 -3.38 -0.93
N LEU A 103 -7.18 -4.24 -1.09
CA LEU A 103 -7.81 -4.98 0.00
C LEU A 103 -6.96 -6.15 0.50
N VAL A 104 -6.14 -6.76 -0.37
CA VAL A 104 -5.35 -7.96 -0.01
C VAL A 104 -3.91 -7.64 0.39
N LEU A 105 -3.35 -6.53 -0.09
CA LEU A 105 -2.00 -6.11 0.28
C LEU A 105 -1.88 -5.94 1.80
N PRO A 106 -0.76 -6.37 2.41
CA PRO A 106 -0.50 -6.07 3.81
C PRO A 106 -0.38 -4.55 4.01
N PRO A 107 -0.59 -4.07 5.24
CA PRO A 107 -0.35 -2.67 5.57
C PRO A 107 1.13 -2.31 5.36
N GLU A 108 1.37 -1.06 5.00
CA GLU A 108 2.70 -0.47 5.01
C GLU A 108 3.29 -0.46 6.43
N PRO A 109 4.63 -0.45 6.57
CA PRO A 109 5.30 -0.32 7.86
C PRO A 109 4.76 0.86 8.68
N GLU A 110 4.50 0.61 9.98
CA GLU A 110 3.99 1.65 10.87
C GLU A 110 5.01 2.80 10.98
N ASN A 111 4.52 4.03 10.84
CA ASN A 111 5.28 5.25 11.08
C ASN A 111 4.66 6.08 12.21
N ARG A 112 5.31 7.18 12.60
CA ARG A 112 4.83 8.05 13.69
C ARG A 112 3.39 8.56 13.47
N TYR A 113 3.00 8.80 12.22
CA TYR A 113 1.67 9.32 11.87
C TYR A 113 0.62 8.22 11.96
N THR A 114 0.89 7.03 11.40
CA THR A 114 -0.05 5.90 11.48
C THR A 114 -0.24 5.46 12.93
N ARG A 115 0.82 5.49 13.76
CA ARG A 115 0.73 5.21 15.19
C ARG A 115 -0.17 6.21 15.92
N PHE A 116 0.06 7.51 15.67
CA PHE A 116 -0.75 8.58 16.25
C PHE A 116 -2.23 8.46 15.85
N LEU A 117 -2.51 8.24 14.57
CA LEU A 117 -3.89 8.11 14.07
C LEU A 117 -4.58 6.87 14.60
N ARG A 118 -3.86 5.74 14.70
CA ARG A 118 -4.38 4.52 15.31
C ARG A 118 -4.83 4.78 16.74
N GLN A 119 -3.99 5.43 17.55
CA GLN A 119 -4.34 5.81 18.92
C GLN A 119 -5.51 6.79 18.97
N ARG A 120 -5.56 7.77 18.05
CA ARG A 120 -6.58 8.81 18.04
C ARG A 120 -7.95 8.33 17.61
N LEU A 121 -8.02 7.44 16.61
CA LEU A 121 -9.28 7.00 16.01
C LEU A 121 -9.86 5.76 16.69
N PHE A 122 -9.02 4.87 17.22
CA PHE A 122 -9.46 3.60 17.78
C PHE A 122 -9.32 3.51 19.31
N ALA A 123 -8.84 4.58 19.97
CA ALA A 123 -8.53 4.62 21.40
C ALA A 123 -7.63 3.43 21.84
N LEU A 124 -7.27 3.37 23.14
CA LEU A 124 -6.53 2.22 23.68
C LEU A 124 -7.44 1.00 23.92
N GLU A 125 -8.76 1.20 23.95
CA GLU A 125 -9.75 0.21 24.40
C GLU A 125 -10.33 -0.65 23.26
N ALA A 126 -10.05 -0.34 22.00
CA ALA A 126 -10.36 -1.21 20.86
C ALA A 126 -9.08 -1.80 20.23
N PRO A 127 -8.35 -2.70 20.94
CA PRO A 127 -7.14 -3.35 20.44
C PRO A 127 -7.39 -4.22 19.19
N ALA A 128 -8.66 -4.46 18.85
CA ALA A 128 -9.08 -5.42 17.86
C ALA A 128 -9.44 -4.83 16.49
N PHE A 129 -9.41 -3.51 16.26
CA PHE A 129 -9.63 -2.99 14.91
C PHE A 129 -8.33 -3.12 14.12
N PRO A 130 -8.15 -4.17 13.32
CA PRO A 130 -6.86 -4.40 12.72
C PRO A 130 -6.80 -3.49 11.50
N LEU A 131 -5.78 -2.64 11.44
CA LEU A 131 -5.25 -2.17 10.16
C LEU A 131 -4.63 -3.38 9.45
N SER A 132 -5.44 -4.41 9.17
CA SER A 132 -5.05 -5.75 8.72
C SER A 132 -4.57 -5.77 7.28
N ASN A 133 -4.93 -4.73 6.52
CA ASN A 133 -4.59 -4.56 5.13
C ASN A 133 -4.30 -3.09 4.80
N CYS A 134 -3.70 -2.91 3.63
CA CYS A 134 -3.35 -1.62 3.07
C CYS A 134 -4.57 -0.68 2.94
N SER A 135 -5.69 -1.18 2.42
CA SER A 135 -6.93 -0.40 2.26
C SER A 135 -7.34 0.33 3.55
N MET A 136 -7.39 -0.37 4.68
CA MET A 136 -7.77 0.23 5.96
C MET A 136 -6.78 1.31 6.41
N GLN A 137 -5.48 1.06 6.24
CA GLN A 137 -4.44 2.03 6.59
C GLN A 137 -4.48 3.27 5.69
N GLN A 138 -4.69 3.10 4.37
CA GLN A 138 -4.84 4.22 3.44
C GLN A 138 -6.11 5.02 3.72
N GLY A 139 -7.23 4.34 4.01
CA GLY A 139 -8.47 5.01 4.42
C GLY A 139 -8.28 5.83 5.69
N MET A 140 -7.58 5.29 6.69
CA MET A 140 -7.22 6.02 7.91
C MET A 140 -6.37 7.27 7.61
N LEU A 141 -5.35 7.14 6.75
CA LEU A 141 -4.51 8.25 6.32
C LEU A 141 -5.32 9.29 5.54
N GLN A 142 -6.27 8.87 4.72
CA GLN A 142 -7.16 9.75 3.96
C GLN A 142 -8.11 10.52 4.89
N LEU A 143 -8.72 9.87 5.89
CA LEU A 143 -9.53 10.56 6.90
C LEU A 143 -8.70 11.61 7.68
N ALA A 144 -7.47 11.25 8.03
CA ALA A 144 -6.57 12.18 8.68
C ALA A 144 -6.22 13.36 7.78
N LYS A 145 -5.95 13.07 6.50
CA LYS A 145 -5.72 14.11 5.51
C LYS A 145 -6.94 15.01 5.43
N ASP A 146 -8.16 14.50 5.30
CA ASP A 146 -9.33 15.35 5.05
C ASP A 146 -9.76 16.15 6.29
N PHE A 147 -9.69 15.55 7.48
CA PHE A 147 -10.30 16.11 8.70
C PHE A 147 -9.32 16.53 9.80
N CYS A 148 -8.07 16.05 9.80
CA CYS A 148 -7.13 16.29 10.92
C CYS A 148 -6.10 17.41 10.66
N HIS A 149 -6.41 18.35 9.76
CA HIS A 149 -5.52 19.46 9.41
C HIS A 149 -5.20 20.42 10.58
N ASN A 150 -6.16 20.67 11.47
CA ASN A 150 -6.04 21.66 12.55
C ASN A 150 -5.89 21.00 13.92
N PHE A 151 -4.65 20.71 14.32
CA PHE A 151 -4.34 20.13 15.64
C PHE A 151 -5.00 20.88 16.80
N HIS A 152 -5.06 22.22 16.71
CA HIS A 152 -5.62 23.10 17.75
C HIS A 152 -7.14 23.01 17.93
N GLN A 153 -7.89 22.58 16.91
CA GLN A 153 -9.35 22.43 17.02
C GLN A 153 -9.75 21.16 17.78
N GLY A 154 -8.82 20.21 17.95
CA GLY A 154 -9.09 18.92 18.59
C GLY A 154 -10.16 18.11 17.86
N CYS A 155 -10.65 17.02 18.47
CA CYS A 155 -11.76 16.25 17.90
C CYS A 155 -13.14 16.86 18.20
N HIS A 156 -13.26 17.77 19.19
CA HIS A 156 -14.53 18.34 19.62
C HIS A 156 -15.24 19.14 18.51
N ARG A 157 -14.48 19.79 17.63
CA ARG A 157 -15.02 20.59 16.51
C ARG A 157 -14.67 19.98 15.15
N CYS A 158 -14.44 18.66 15.11
CA CYS A 158 -14.08 17.96 13.89
C CYS A 158 -15.34 17.70 13.05
N GLU A 159 -15.34 18.15 11.79
CA GLU A 159 -16.45 17.95 10.85
C GLU A 159 -16.78 16.46 10.64
N LEU A 160 -15.78 15.57 10.73
CA LEU A 160 -16.00 14.12 10.66
C LEU A 160 -16.99 13.63 11.71
N VAL A 161 -16.93 14.18 12.94
CA VAL A 161 -17.84 13.79 14.03
C VAL A 161 -19.27 14.22 13.68
N THR A 162 -19.43 15.43 13.16
CA THR A 162 -20.74 15.94 12.68
C THR A 162 -21.30 15.06 11.57
N LEU A 163 -20.51 14.74 10.55
CA LEU A 163 -20.93 13.88 9.43
C LEU A 163 -21.34 12.48 9.90
N LEU A 164 -20.61 11.88 10.85
CA LEU A 164 -20.96 10.57 11.41
C LEU A 164 -22.29 10.62 12.19
N GLN A 165 -22.53 11.68 12.97
CA GLN A 165 -23.77 11.86 13.73
C GLN A 165 -24.98 12.05 12.80
N GLU A 166 -24.83 12.87 11.75
CA GLU A 166 -25.85 13.07 10.73
C GLU A 166 -26.14 11.78 9.96
N GLY A 167 -25.10 11.04 9.57
CA GLY A 167 -25.22 9.75 8.88
C GLY A 167 -25.90 8.67 9.71
N THR A 168 -25.72 8.64 11.03
CA THR A 168 -26.47 7.72 11.91
C THR A 168 -27.95 8.09 12.10
N SER A 169 -28.33 9.31 11.72
CA SER A 169 -29.69 9.84 11.86
C SER A 169 -30.57 9.57 10.63
N GLN A 170 -29.98 9.20 9.49
CA GLN A 170 -30.69 8.74 8.30
C GLN A 170 -30.59 7.21 8.19
N PRO A 171 -31.71 6.47 8.09
CA PRO A 171 -31.65 5.06 7.75
C PRO A 171 -31.06 4.91 6.34
N LEU A 172 -30.08 4.01 6.20
CA LEU A 172 -29.54 3.62 4.90
C LEU A 172 -30.68 3.14 3.98
N PRO A 173 -30.74 3.61 2.72
CA PRO A 173 -31.69 3.08 1.73
C PRO A 173 -31.42 1.62 1.39
#